data_AF-A0A2D9T1X0-F1
#
_entry.id   AF-A0A2D9T1X0-F1
#
_cell.length_a   1.000
_cell.length_b   1.000
_cell.length_c   1.000
_cell.angle_alpha   90.00
_cell.angle_beta   90.00
_cell.angle_gamma   90.00
#
_symmetry.space_group_name_H-M   'P 1'
#
loop_
_entity.id
_entity.type
_entity.pdbx_description
1 polymer ?
#
loop_
_entity_poly.entity_id
_entity_poly.type
_entity_poly.pdbx_seq_one_letter_code
_entity_poly.pdbx_strand_id
1 'polypeptide(L)'
;MRHRLPWVLGALALGAVACTEDPADSDQEVESVDVVPAPEPEATPTDDPATDPLREDGLDAVAADTEEAEDEVEPSTLPPEAEAELEELTETLRAASTAAETFETGSTICEAAHASLAAMMEEVARRYPEQVRQTPPRGAFVQACERLPEEAQECLLPRHALAHVEDCRAITERLDPEQRELLQNALGG
;
A
#
# COMPACT_ATOMS: atom_id res chain seq x y z
N MET A 1 -36.44 34.99 -22.48
CA MET A 1 -37.25 34.03 -23.28
C MET A 1 -37.18 32.69 -22.55
N ARG A 2 -38.33 32.07 -22.30
CA ARG A 2 -38.51 30.89 -21.45
C ARG A 2 -38.17 29.62 -22.23
N HIS A 3 -37.10 28.91 -21.87
CA HIS A 3 -36.87 27.56 -22.37
C HIS A 3 -37.50 26.54 -21.42
N ARG A 4 -38.59 25.91 -21.88
CA ARG A 4 -39.17 24.70 -21.31
C ARG A 4 -38.59 23.52 -22.08
N LEU A 5 -37.85 22.62 -21.44
CA LEU A 5 -37.60 21.27 -21.97
C LEU A 5 -38.49 20.27 -21.22
N PRO A 6 -39.26 19.42 -21.91
CA PRO A 6 -40.10 18.41 -21.28
C PRO A 6 -39.27 17.18 -20.90
N TRP A 7 -39.43 16.77 -19.64
CA TRP A 7 -39.12 15.43 -19.17
C TRP A 7 -39.92 14.38 -19.95
N VAL A 8 -39.24 13.40 -20.53
CA VAL A 8 -39.85 12.14 -20.94
C VAL A 8 -39.34 11.06 -19.99
N LEU A 9 -40.19 10.72 -19.02
CA LEU A 9 -40.10 9.54 -18.17
C LEU A 9 -40.33 8.29 -19.03
N GLY A 10 -39.28 7.50 -19.26
CA GLY A 10 -39.36 6.16 -19.82
C GLY A 10 -39.44 5.15 -18.69
N ALA A 11 -40.65 4.65 -18.42
CA ALA A 11 -40.90 3.50 -17.56
C ALA A 11 -40.43 2.22 -18.24
N LEU A 12 -39.58 1.44 -17.55
CA LEU A 12 -39.34 0.04 -17.86
C LEU A 12 -39.70 -0.80 -16.64
N ALA A 13 -40.89 -1.36 -16.70
CA ALA A 13 -41.33 -2.49 -15.90
C ALA A 13 -40.85 -3.77 -16.57
N LEU A 14 -40.08 -4.57 -15.84
CA LEU A 14 -39.77 -6.00 -16.05
C LEU A 14 -39.23 -6.45 -14.69
N GLY A 15 -39.67 -7.51 -14.03
CA GLY A 15 -40.66 -8.53 -14.28
C GLY A 15 -40.42 -9.52 -13.14
N ALA A 16 -41.43 -9.72 -12.30
CA ALA A 16 -41.35 -10.68 -11.19
C ALA A 16 -41.31 -12.10 -11.77
N VAL A 17 -40.24 -12.83 -11.49
CA VAL A 17 -40.24 -14.30 -11.54
C VAL A 17 -39.90 -14.77 -10.13
N ALA A 18 -40.93 -15.31 -9.49
CA ALA A 18 -40.82 -16.06 -8.27
C ALA A 18 -40.12 -17.40 -8.58
N CYS A 19 -39.01 -17.67 -7.90
CA CYS A 19 -38.54 -19.02 -7.66
C CYS A 19 -38.70 -19.28 -6.16
N THR A 20 -39.66 -20.15 -5.87
CA THR A 20 -39.80 -20.89 -4.62
C THR A 20 -38.56 -21.75 -4.39
N GLU A 21 -38.10 -21.87 -3.15
CA GLU A 21 -37.88 -23.16 -2.46
C GLU A 21 -37.13 -22.92 -1.14
N ASP A 22 -37.91 -23.06 -0.06
CA ASP A 22 -37.53 -23.41 1.31
C ASP A 22 -37.29 -24.94 1.32
N PRO A 23 -36.24 -25.47 1.99
CA PRO A 23 -36.46 -25.90 3.37
C PRO A 23 -35.25 -25.89 4.32
N ALA A 24 -35.62 -25.97 5.61
CA ALA A 24 -34.92 -26.63 6.72
C ALA A 24 -33.88 -25.81 7.50
N ASP A 25 -34.38 -25.12 8.53
CA ASP A 25 -34.29 -25.59 9.92
C ASP A 25 -33.21 -26.66 10.18
N SER A 26 -32.13 -26.24 10.85
CA SER A 26 -31.32 -27.12 11.69
C SER A 26 -30.73 -26.28 12.80
N ASP A 27 -31.49 -26.21 13.89
CA ASP A 27 -30.94 -26.06 15.23
C ASP A 27 -29.76 -27.02 15.41
N GLN A 28 -28.59 -26.48 15.73
CA GLN A 28 -27.55 -27.24 16.40
C GLN A 28 -27.06 -26.41 17.58
N GLU A 29 -27.78 -26.55 18.69
CA GLU A 29 -27.30 -26.29 20.02
C GLU A 29 -26.15 -27.26 20.37
N VAL A 30 -25.14 -26.69 21.04
CA VAL A 30 -24.19 -27.28 21.99
C VAL A 30 -23.21 -28.37 21.51
N GLU A 31 -21.92 -28.03 21.46
CA GLU A 31 -20.96 -28.68 22.35
C GLU A 31 -19.77 -27.74 22.62
N SER A 32 -19.74 -27.19 23.83
CA SER A 32 -18.55 -26.63 24.45
C SER A 32 -17.58 -27.76 24.77
N VAL A 33 -16.43 -27.78 24.10
CA VAL A 33 -15.30 -28.65 24.45
C VAL A 33 -14.12 -27.81 24.91
N ASP A 34 -13.63 -28.21 26.07
CA ASP A 34 -12.51 -27.75 26.85
C ASP A 34 -11.30 -27.20 26.09
N VAL A 35 -10.83 -26.07 26.62
CA VAL A 35 -9.46 -25.58 26.59
C VAL A 35 -8.51 -26.66 27.13
N VAL A 36 -7.51 -27.06 26.33
CA VAL A 36 -6.26 -27.64 26.85
C VAL A 36 -5.08 -27.03 26.06
N PRO A 37 -3.99 -26.62 26.74
CA PRO A 37 -3.14 -25.52 26.31
C PRO A 37 -2.00 -25.91 25.36
N ALA A 38 -1.40 -24.86 24.80
CA ALA A 38 -0.13 -24.85 24.09
C ALA A 38 1.00 -25.60 24.82
N PRO A 39 1.89 -26.24 24.05
CA PRO A 39 3.29 -26.36 24.41
C PRO A 39 4.16 -25.56 23.44
N GLU A 40 4.64 -24.40 23.89
CA GLU A 40 5.98 -23.89 23.58
C GLU A 40 6.62 -23.58 24.95
N PRO A 41 7.96 -23.53 25.13
CA PRO A 41 9.03 -23.53 24.12
C PRO A 41 10.20 -24.50 24.46
N GLU A 42 10.85 -25.06 23.44
CA GLU A 42 12.25 -25.50 23.62
C GLU A 42 13.16 -24.51 22.94
N ALA A 43 13.94 -23.84 23.78
CA ALA A 43 14.90 -22.84 23.42
C ALA A 43 16.30 -23.43 23.35
N THR A 44 17.15 -22.66 22.66
CA THR A 44 18.61 -22.48 22.86
C THR A 44 19.53 -23.29 21.91
N PRO A 45 20.79 -22.86 21.77
CA PRO A 45 21.24 -22.10 20.60
C PRO A 45 22.47 -22.79 19.99
N THR A 46 22.89 -22.39 18.79
CA THR A 46 24.28 -22.67 18.38
C THR A 46 24.83 -21.44 17.70
N ASP A 47 25.46 -20.60 18.52
CA ASP A 47 26.62 -19.81 18.16
C ASP A 47 27.65 -20.71 17.46
N ASP A 48 28.08 -20.34 16.26
CA ASP A 48 29.43 -20.66 15.80
C ASP A 48 29.98 -19.48 14.98
N PRO A 49 30.77 -18.59 15.60
CA PRO A 49 31.52 -17.54 14.90
C PRO A 49 32.82 -18.13 14.33
N ALA A 50 32.76 -18.64 13.11
CA ALA A 50 33.96 -18.96 12.34
C ALA A 50 34.42 -17.75 11.51
N THR A 51 35.07 -16.81 12.20
CA THR A 51 36.16 -16.03 11.61
C THR A 51 37.25 -16.99 11.12
N ASP A 52 37.58 -16.95 9.83
CA ASP A 52 38.90 -17.36 9.34
C ASP A 52 39.54 -16.20 8.55
N PRO A 53 40.80 -15.84 8.86
CA PRO A 53 41.42 -14.59 8.44
C PRO A 53 42.21 -14.71 7.15
N LEU A 54 42.32 -13.57 6.45
CA LEU A 54 43.50 -13.13 5.68
C LEU A 54 44.21 -14.18 4.80
N ARG A 55 43.99 -14.07 3.49
CA ARG A 55 45.12 -14.17 2.55
C ARG A 55 45.11 -12.99 1.59
N GLU A 56 45.90 -12.00 1.98
CA GLU A 56 46.50 -11.00 1.12
C GLU A 56 47.36 -11.70 0.06
N ASP A 57 47.27 -11.24 -1.19
CA ASP A 57 48.44 -11.01 -2.05
C ASP A 57 47.96 -10.51 -3.42
N GLY A 58 48.13 -9.20 -3.61
CA GLY A 58 48.74 -8.66 -4.82
C GLY A 58 47.90 -8.63 -6.09
N LEU A 59 47.25 -7.48 -6.33
CA LEU A 59 47.30 -6.86 -7.65
C LEU A 59 47.52 -5.36 -7.49
N ASP A 60 48.79 -5.00 -7.73
CA ASP A 60 49.29 -3.73 -8.23
C ASP A 60 48.28 -2.62 -8.51
N ALA A 61 48.54 -1.51 -7.81
CA ALA A 61 48.42 -0.14 -8.26
C ALA A 61 48.18 0.04 -9.77
N VAL A 62 46.93 0.28 -10.12
CA VAL A 62 46.61 1.34 -11.06
C VAL A 62 46.06 2.49 -10.25
N ALA A 63 46.96 3.37 -9.82
CA ALA A 63 46.62 4.76 -9.56
C ALA A 63 46.12 5.33 -10.89
N ALA A 64 44.84 5.11 -11.18
CA ALA A 64 44.10 6.02 -12.01
C ALA A 64 43.88 7.24 -11.13
N ASP A 65 44.53 8.33 -11.51
CA ASP A 65 44.08 9.71 -11.24
C ASP A 65 42.56 9.76 -11.44
N THR A 66 41.81 9.44 -10.39
CA THR A 66 40.52 10.06 -10.18
C THR A 66 40.88 11.40 -9.60
N GLU A 67 41.06 12.39 -10.48
CA GLU A 67 40.82 13.77 -10.07
C GLU A 67 39.43 13.74 -9.40
N GLU A 68 39.42 13.75 -8.07
CA GLU A 68 38.32 14.30 -7.30
C GLU A 68 38.15 15.71 -7.84
N ALA A 69 37.37 15.84 -8.91
CA ALA A 69 36.52 16.99 -9.04
C ALA A 69 35.64 16.93 -7.79
N GLU A 70 36.14 17.58 -6.73
CA GLU A 70 35.34 18.32 -5.80
C GLU A 70 34.44 19.20 -6.67
N ASP A 71 33.37 18.61 -7.20
CA ASP A 71 32.24 19.34 -7.72
C ASP A 71 31.72 20.03 -6.45
N GLU A 72 32.29 21.21 -6.19
CA GLU A 72 31.74 22.18 -5.28
C GLU A 72 30.32 22.37 -5.78
N VAL A 73 29.40 21.58 -5.22
CA VAL A 73 27.97 21.75 -5.41
C VAL A 73 27.71 23.13 -4.84
N GLU A 74 27.81 24.14 -5.69
CA GLU A 74 27.44 25.50 -5.33
C GLU A 74 26.05 25.38 -4.71
N PRO A 75 25.82 25.94 -3.52
CA PRO A 75 24.53 25.87 -2.88
C PRO A 75 23.52 26.53 -3.81
N SER A 76 22.79 25.70 -4.57
CA SER A 76 21.78 26.14 -5.50
C SER A 76 20.62 26.64 -4.65
N THR A 77 20.68 27.92 -4.29
CA THR A 77 19.58 28.60 -3.59
C THR A 77 18.39 28.58 -4.52
N LEU A 78 17.33 27.88 -4.10
CA LEU A 78 16.08 27.87 -4.84
C LEU A 78 15.50 29.30 -4.84
N PRO A 79 14.83 29.73 -5.92
CA PRO A 79 14.03 30.93 -5.88
C PRO A 79 13.04 30.85 -4.70
N PRO A 80 12.75 31.95 -3.99
CA PRO A 80 11.90 31.94 -2.80
C PRO A 80 10.49 31.38 -3.06
N GLU A 81 10.01 31.48 -4.31
CA GLU A 81 8.74 30.90 -4.73
C GLU A 81 8.79 29.37 -4.77
N ALA A 82 9.90 28.79 -5.25
CA ALA A 82 10.11 27.35 -5.29
C ALA A 82 10.33 26.77 -3.87
N GLU A 83 10.96 27.53 -2.97
CA GLU A 83 11.09 27.15 -1.56
C GLU A 83 9.72 27.07 -0.88
N ALA A 84 8.86 28.06 -1.09
CA ALA A 84 7.51 28.08 -0.54
C ALA A 84 6.63 26.94 -1.08
N GLU A 85 6.71 26.65 -2.40
CA GLU A 85 6.01 25.51 -3.00
C GLU A 85 6.51 24.17 -2.43
N LEU A 86 7.82 24.03 -2.21
CA LEU A 86 8.40 22.83 -1.61
C LEU A 86 7.98 22.64 -0.15
N GLU A 87 7.93 23.71 0.63
CA GLU A 87 7.47 23.68 2.02
C GLU A 87 6.00 23.24 2.09
N GLU A 88 5.16 23.82 1.23
CA GLU A 88 3.74 23.46 1.12
C GLU A 88 3.54 21.99 0.70
N LEU A 89 4.32 21.52 -0.28
CA LEU A 89 4.28 20.13 -0.71
C LEU A 89 4.68 19.21 0.44
N THR A 90 5.73 19.56 1.19
CA THR A 90 6.20 18.78 2.35
C THR A 90 5.16 18.74 3.46
N GLU A 91 4.45 19.85 3.71
CA GLU A 91 3.33 19.90 4.66
C GLU A 91 2.18 18.99 4.21
N THR A 92 1.81 19.04 2.93
CA THR A 92 0.76 18.21 2.37
C THR A 92 1.11 16.73 2.47
N LEU A 93 2.34 16.35 2.14
CA LEU A 93 2.82 14.97 2.26
C LEU A 93 2.77 14.49 3.71
N ARG A 94 3.20 15.31 4.67
CA ARG A 94 3.12 14.98 6.10
C ARG A 94 1.69 14.77 6.58
N ALA A 95 0.77 15.65 6.17
CA ALA A 95 -0.64 15.52 6.50
C ALA A 95 -1.24 14.24 5.89
N ALA A 96 -0.94 13.96 4.62
CA ALA A 96 -1.39 12.77 3.93
C ALA A 96 -0.87 11.47 4.57
N SER A 97 0.41 11.42 4.97
CA SER A 97 0.97 10.29 5.72
C SER A 97 0.29 10.11 7.07
N THR A 98 0.11 11.19 7.84
CA THR A 98 -0.57 11.14 9.14
C THR A 98 -2.01 10.62 9.01
N ALA A 99 -2.72 11.07 7.97
CA ALA A 99 -4.06 10.57 7.66
C ALA A 99 -4.01 9.08 7.32
N ALA A 100 -3.11 8.65 6.44
CA ALA A 100 -2.98 7.25 6.06
C ALA A 100 -2.79 6.33 7.28
N GLU A 101 -1.90 6.69 8.21
CA GLU A 101 -1.65 5.93 9.44
C GLU A 101 -2.85 5.92 10.39
N THR A 102 -3.60 7.03 10.46
CA THR A 102 -4.80 7.15 11.31
C THR A 102 -5.94 6.27 10.79
N PHE A 103 -6.03 6.10 9.47
CA PHE A 103 -7.10 5.38 8.79
C PHE A 103 -6.71 3.96 8.36
N GLU A 104 -5.60 3.40 8.87
CA GLU A 104 -5.28 1.96 8.77
C GLU A 104 -6.26 1.13 9.61
N THR A 105 -7.51 1.06 9.16
CA THR A 105 -8.61 0.42 9.87
C THR A 105 -9.39 -0.45 8.91
N GLY A 106 -9.77 -1.64 9.36
CA GLY A 106 -10.50 -2.60 8.55
C GLY A 106 -10.57 -3.96 9.24
N SER A 107 -11.39 -4.86 8.72
CA SER A 107 -11.43 -6.24 9.20
C SER A 107 -10.34 -7.12 8.58
N THR A 108 -9.70 -6.65 7.50
CA THR A 108 -8.58 -7.30 6.82
C THR A 108 -7.48 -6.30 6.47
N ILE A 109 -6.27 -6.79 6.14
CA ILE A 109 -5.14 -5.97 5.67
C ILE A 109 -5.54 -5.13 4.45
N CYS A 110 -6.22 -5.75 3.48
CA CYS A 110 -6.65 -5.08 2.26
C CYS A 110 -7.71 -4.00 2.49
N GLU A 111 -8.61 -4.19 3.46
CA GLU A 111 -9.56 -3.15 3.85
C GLU A 111 -8.87 -1.96 4.53
N ALA A 112 -7.90 -2.24 5.41
CA ALA A 112 -7.09 -1.21 6.07
C ALA A 112 -6.26 -0.41 5.07
N ALA A 113 -5.59 -1.09 4.14
CA ALA A 113 -4.83 -0.45 3.08
C ALA A 113 -5.69 0.46 2.20
N HIS A 114 -6.92 0.04 1.84
CA HIS A 114 -7.85 0.87 1.08
C HIS A 114 -8.25 2.13 1.86
N ALA A 115 -8.58 1.97 3.15
CA ALA A 115 -9.00 3.08 4.01
C ALA A 115 -7.87 4.11 4.17
N SER A 116 -6.63 3.67 4.37
CA SER A 116 -5.45 4.54 4.42
C SER A 116 -5.18 5.26 3.11
N LEU A 117 -5.24 4.55 1.98
CA LEU A 117 -5.09 5.14 0.66
C LEU A 117 -6.15 6.21 0.42
N ALA A 118 -7.41 5.91 0.75
CA ALA A 118 -8.51 6.85 0.59
C ALA A 118 -8.30 8.13 1.42
N ALA A 119 -7.86 7.99 2.67
CA ALA A 119 -7.57 9.13 3.54
C ALA A 119 -6.39 9.97 3.04
N MET A 120 -5.32 9.33 2.59
CA MET A 120 -4.17 10.00 1.98
C MET A 120 -4.59 10.83 0.76
N MET A 121 -5.35 10.22 -0.15
CA MET A 121 -5.83 10.86 -1.37
C MET A 121 -6.81 12.01 -1.06
N GLU A 122 -7.64 11.89 -0.02
CA GLU A 122 -8.50 12.98 0.42
C GLU A 122 -7.69 14.20 0.90
N GLU A 123 -6.64 13.99 1.70
CA GLU A 123 -5.78 15.10 2.15
C GLU A 123 -5.07 15.79 0.99
N VAL A 124 -4.51 15.02 0.04
CA VAL A 124 -3.86 15.61 -1.14
C VAL A 124 -4.91 16.34 -2.00
N ALA A 125 -6.12 15.79 -2.16
CA ALA A 125 -7.17 16.39 -2.99
C ALA A 125 -7.70 17.73 -2.42
N ARG A 126 -7.65 17.92 -1.09
CA ARG A 126 -8.01 19.22 -0.48
C ARG A 126 -7.09 20.34 -0.93
N ARG A 127 -5.80 20.05 -1.13
CA ARG A 127 -4.79 21.04 -1.56
C ARG A 127 -4.66 21.11 -3.07
N TYR A 128 -4.69 19.96 -3.74
CA TYR A 128 -4.40 19.79 -5.16
C TYR A 128 -5.50 18.99 -5.90
N PRO A 129 -6.75 19.47 -5.94
CA PRO A 129 -7.90 18.70 -6.44
C PRO A 129 -7.76 18.29 -7.92
N GLU A 130 -7.06 19.09 -8.72
CA GLU A 130 -6.85 18.84 -10.16
C GLU A 130 -5.69 17.86 -10.44
N GLN A 131 -4.87 17.56 -9.44
CA GLN A 131 -3.65 16.74 -9.59
C GLN A 131 -3.82 15.34 -9.02
N VAL A 132 -4.88 15.12 -8.21
CA VAL A 132 -5.17 13.86 -7.56
C VAL A 132 -6.09 13.01 -8.42
N ARG A 133 -5.66 11.78 -8.70
CA ARG A 133 -6.52 10.77 -9.33
C ARG A 133 -7.64 10.38 -8.38
N GLN A 134 -8.78 9.90 -8.90
CA GLN A 134 -9.83 9.41 -8.02
C GLN A 134 -9.36 8.15 -7.29
N THR A 135 -9.71 8.05 -6.01
CA THR A 135 -9.46 6.86 -5.21
C THR A 135 -10.14 5.65 -5.87
N PRO A 136 -9.42 4.51 -6.01
CA PRO A 136 -9.99 3.29 -6.54
C PRO A 136 -11.25 2.85 -5.79
N PRO A 137 -12.28 2.32 -6.47
CA PRO A 137 -13.45 1.76 -5.79
C PRO A 137 -13.02 0.65 -4.81
N ARG A 138 -13.56 0.70 -3.58
CA ARG A 138 -13.20 -0.22 -2.49
C ARG A 138 -13.17 -1.69 -2.91
N GLY A 139 -14.25 -2.17 -3.53
CA GLY A 139 -14.37 -3.57 -3.92
C GLY A 139 -13.32 -4.00 -4.96
N ALA A 140 -12.98 -3.13 -5.91
CA ALA A 140 -11.96 -3.42 -6.92
C ALA A 140 -10.56 -3.47 -6.30
N PHE A 141 -10.24 -2.52 -5.42
CA PHE A 141 -8.96 -2.50 -4.71
C PHE A 141 -8.80 -3.71 -3.79
N VAL A 142 -9.79 -4.00 -2.94
CA VAL A 142 -9.72 -5.11 -1.98
C VAL A 142 -9.56 -6.44 -2.71
N GLN A 143 -10.36 -6.69 -3.75
CA GLN A 143 -10.24 -7.92 -4.56
C GLN A 143 -8.86 -8.05 -5.21
N ALA A 144 -8.26 -6.93 -5.64
CA ALA A 144 -6.92 -6.95 -6.20
C ALA A 144 -5.87 -7.26 -5.10
N CYS A 145 -5.92 -6.54 -3.99
CA CYS A 145 -5.02 -6.76 -2.86
C CYS A 145 -5.05 -8.22 -2.37
N GLU A 146 -6.23 -8.83 -2.25
CA GLU A 146 -6.39 -10.23 -1.79
C GLU A 146 -5.77 -11.27 -2.74
N ARG A 147 -5.47 -10.89 -3.99
CA ARG A 147 -4.79 -11.76 -4.96
C ARG A 147 -3.26 -11.68 -4.88
N LEU A 148 -2.73 -10.73 -4.11
CA LEU A 148 -1.30 -10.63 -3.84
C LEU A 148 -0.88 -11.63 -2.75
N PRO A 149 0.40 -12.06 -2.73
CA PRO A 149 0.96 -12.77 -1.59
C PRO A 149 0.80 -11.95 -0.31
N GLU A 150 0.63 -12.60 0.83
CA GLU A 150 0.39 -11.94 2.12
C GLU A 150 1.50 -10.93 2.46
N GLU A 151 2.77 -11.25 2.18
CA GLU A 151 3.89 -10.34 2.42
C GLU A 151 3.79 -9.06 1.56
N ALA A 152 3.20 -9.15 0.38
CA ALA A 152 2.97 -7.99 -0.47
C ALA A 152 1.74 -7.18 -0.04
N GLN A 153 0.75 -7.82 0.61
CA GLN A 153 -0.40 -7.13 1.18
C GLN A 153 0.01 -6.25 2.36
N GLU A 154 0.88 -6.76 3.24
CA GLU A 154 1.44 -6.00 4.37
C GLU A 154 2.15 -4.73 3.90
N CYS A 155 2.85 -4.80 2.78
CA CYS A 155 3.52 -3.66 2.15
C CYS A 155 2.57 -2.60 1.57
N LEU A 156 1.26 -2.83 1.54
CA LEU A 156 0.27 -1.81 1.20
C LEU A 156 -0.20 -1.01 2.42
N LEU A 157 0.17 -1.42 3.65
CA LEU A 157 -0.08 -0.65 4.86
C LEU A 157 1.02 0.41 5.02
N PRO A 158 0.69 1.73 4.99
CA PRO A 158 1.66 2.81 5.17
C PRO A 158 2.66 2.61 6.32
N ARG A 159 2.20 2.21 7.52
CA ARG A 159 3.07 2.04 8.70
C ARG A 159 4.07 0.91 8.51
N HIS A 160 3.60 -0.21 7.94
CA HIS A 160 4.48 -1.35 7.67
C HIS A 160 5.48 -1.00 6.57
N ALA A 161 5.02 -0.41 5.46
CA ALA A 161 5.88 -0.01 4.35
C ALA A 161 6.99 0.97 4.77
N LEU A 162 6.70 1.91 5.68
CA LEU A 162 7.70 2.84 6.22
C LEU A 162 8.68 2.18 7.21
N ALA A 163 8.23 1.18 7.97
CA ALA A 163 9.09 0.44 8.88
C ALA A 163 9.97 -0.61 8.17
N HIS A 164 9.58 -1.03 6.97
CA HIS A 164 10.15 -2.15 6.23
C HIS A 164 10.46 -1.79 4.76
N VAL A 165 11.06 -0.61 4.53
CA VAL A 165 11.25 -0.06 3.18
C VAL A 165 12.02 -1.00 2.25
N GLU A 166 13.14 -1.55 2.72
CA GLU A 166 13.99 -2.45 1.95
C GLU A 166 13.30 -3.79 1.65
N ASP A 167 12.60 -4.35 2.64
CA ASP A 167 11.89 -5.62 2.51
C ASP A 167 10.72 -5.47 1.52
N CYS A 168 9.92 -4.41 1.67
CA CYS A 168 8.79 -4.14 0.80
C CYS A 168 9.19 -3.85 -0.64
N ARG A 169 10.33 -3.19 -0.83
CA ARG A 169 10.94 -3.06 -2.15
C ARG A 169 11.29 -4.44 -2.73
N ALA A 170 12.01 -5.28 -1.98
CA ALA A 170 12.42 -6.61 -2.45
C ALA A 170 11.23 -7.55 -2.70
N ILE A 171 10.15 -7.43 -1.93
CA ILE A 171 8.89 -8.16 -2.15
C ILE A 171 8.24 -7.70 -3.45
N THR A 172 8.09 -6.39 -3.65
CA THR A 172 7.46 -5.82 -4.84
C THR A 172 8.22 -6.16 -6.13
N GLU A 173 9.55 -6.16 -6.08
CA GLU A 173 10.42 -6.53 -7.22
C GLU A 173 10.29 -8.01 -7.61
N ARG A 174 9.92 -8.90 -6.66
CA ARG A 174 9.75 -10.34 -6.88
C ARG A 174 8.34 -10.74 -7.32
N LEU A 175 7.37 -9.83 -7.28
CA LEU A 175 6.01 -10.11 -7.72
C LEU A 175 5.96 -10.55 -9.18
N ASP A 176 5.09 -11.53 -9.46
CA ASP A 176 4.85 -11.98 -10.82
C ASP A 176 4.33 -10.82 -11.69
N PRO A 177 4.58 -10.82 -13.01
CA PRO A 177 4.10 -9.76 -13.90
C PRO A 177 2.59 -9.50 -13.79
N GLU A 178 1.79 -10.56 -13.68
CA GLU A 178 0.33 -10.45 -13.51
C GLU A 178 -0.03 -9.75 -12.20
N GLN A 179 0.67 -10.07 -11.10
CA GLN A 179 0.44 -9.45 -9.79
C GLN A 179 0.84 -7.97 -9.78
N ARG A 180 1.95 -7.61 -10.44
CA ARG A 180 2.37 -6.21 -10.58
C ARG A 180 1.39 -5.39 -11.40
N GLU A 181 0.91 -5.93 -12.51
CA GLU A 181 -0.11 -5.27 -13.33
C GLU A 181 -1.41 -5.08 -12.53
N LEU A 182 -1.80 -6.10 -11.77
CA LEU A 182 -2.98 -6.06 -10.92
C LEU A 182 -2.86 -4.99 -9.83
N LEU A 183 -1.69 -4.87 -9.17
CA LEU A 183 -1.43 -3.81 -8.20
C LEU A 183 -1.42 -2.41 -8.84
N GLN A 184 -0.80 -2.25 -10.00
CA GLN A 184 -0.78 -0.97 -10.74
C GLN A 184 -2.18 -0.53 -11.15
N ASN A 185 -2.99 -1.44 -11.68
CA ASN A 185 -4.37 -1.17 -12.03
C ASN A 185 -5.21 -0.83 -10.78
N ALA A 186 -4.95 -1.51 -9.66
CA ALA A 186 -5.63 -1.25 -8.40
C ALA A 186 -5.29 0.12 -7.81
N LEU A 187 -4.06 0.62 -8.00
CA LEU A 187 -3.62 1.96 -7.56
C LEU A 187 -3.95 3.07 -8.58
N GLY A 188 -4.69 2.74 -9.64
CA GLY A 188 -5.19 3.70 -10.62
C GLY A 188 -4.16 4.07 -11.68
N GLY A 189 -3.46 3.07 -12.25
CA GLY A 189 -2.52 3.14 -13.37
C GLY A 189 -2.73 4.29 -14.37
#